data_AF-A0A3S1MYE7-F1
#
_entry.id   AF-A0A3S1MYE7-F1
#
_cell.length_a   1.000
_cell.length_b   1.000
_cell.length_c   1.000
_cell.angle_alpha   90.00
_cell.angle_beta   90.00
_cell.angle_gamma   90.00
#
_symmetry.space_group_name_H-M   'P 1'
#
loop_
_entity.id
_entity.type
_entity.pdbx_description
1 polymer ?
#
loop_
_entity_poly.entity_id
_entity_poly.type
_entity_poly.pdbx_seq_one_letter_code
_entity_poly.pdbx_strand_id
1 'polypeptide(L)'
;NGLTDFKDILGFNVQADATRSALFAASAVTLALAVFVTAAIVRSKYGKLLMAVRDAESRTRFLGWRAEDVKLFAFTVSAIMAGLARALYVPQVGIINPGEFEPSNSIEVVIWTAVGGRGTIVGPIIGALLVNAGKSWFTGVLPEFWLFALGGLFVAVTLFLPKGIVGMWDSWRGKAKALRAASLAAEAGADAQEPRPKIVRSAARTPGAWSASDPEPQPAE
;
A
#
# COMPACT_ATOMS: atom_id res chain seq x y z
N ASN A 1 29.36 24.00 19.71
CA ASN A 1 30.24 24.55 18.64
C ASN A 1 31.04 23.40 18.03
N GLY A 2 30.35 22.52 17.29
CA GLY A 2 30.92 21.29 16.73
C GLY A 2 31.60 21.55 15.37
N LEU A 3 32.55 20.69 15.02
CA LEU A 3 33.54 20.74 13.92
C LEU A 3 33.01 20.99 12.48
N THR A 4 31.73 21.33 12.30
CA THR A 4 31.10 21.57 10.99
C THR A 4 30.09 22.71 11.10
N ASP A 5 30.57 23.95 11.16
CA ASP A 5 29.71 25.14 11.10
C ASP A 5 29.27 25.35 9.63
N PHE A 6 28.29 24.55 9.17
CA PHE A 6 27.71 24.66 7.83
C PHE A 6 26.84 25.92 7.74
N LYS A 7 27.52 27.07 7.64
CA LYS A 7 26.85 28.36 7.44
C LYS A 7 26.33 28.50 6.02
N ASP A 8 27.01 27.91 5.03
CA ASP A 8 26.67 28.03 3.61
C ASP A 8 26.67 26.68 2.87
N ILE A 9 25.70 26.49 1.97
CA ILE A 9 25.66 25.41 0.97
C ILE A 9 25.81 26.05 -0.40
N LEU A 10 26.86 25.69 -1.14
CA LEU A 10 27.13 26.21 -2.49
C LEU A 10 27.12 27.76 -2.58
N GLY A 11 27.49 28.44 -1.49
CA GLY A 11 27.51 29.91 -1.38
C GLY A 11 26.22 30.56 -0.85
N PHE A 12 25.20 29.78 -0.49
CA PHE A 12 23.95 30.28 0.10
C PHE A 12 23.82 29.89 1.56
N ASN A 13 23.43 30.86 2.41
CA ASN A 13 23.28 30.65 3.83
C ASN A 13 22.17 29.62 4.13
N VAL A 14 22.51 28.57 4.89
CA VAL A 14 21.60 27.45 5.22
C VAL A 14 20.44 27.89 6.12
N GLN A 15 20.61 29.00 6.85
CA GLN A 15 19.58 29.61 7.70
C GLN A 15 18.67 30.58 6.95
N ALA A 16 19.00 30.96 5.71
CA ALA A 16 18.11 31.80 4.91
C ALA A 16 16.81 31.05 4.58
N ASP A 17 15.68 31.74 4.68
CA ASP A 17 14.34 31.16 4.45
C ASP A 17 14.19 30.56 3.04
N ALA A 18 14.88 31.16 2.05
CA ALA A 18 14.95 30.65 0.68
C ALA A 18 15.66 29.28 0.60
N THR A 19 16.78 29.10 1.31
CA THR A 19 17.54 27.84 1.31
C THR A 19 16.77 26.74 2.05
N ARG A 20 16.11 27.07 3.16
CA ARG A 20 15.26 26.12 3.91
C ARG A 20 14.06 25.66 3.09
N SER A 21 13.37 26.59 2.43
CA SER A 21 12.25 26.24 1.56
C SER A 21 12.70 25.42 0.34
N ALA A 22 13.87 25.71 -0.24
CA ALA A 22 14.45 24.91 -1.31
C ALA A 22 14.81 23.48 -0.86
N LEU A 23 15.42 23.31 0.32
CA LEU A 23 15.74 21.98 0.88
C LEU A 23 14.48 21.18 1.22
N PHE A 24 13.44 21.85 1.73
CA PHE A 24 12.14 21.24 1.98
C PHE A 24 11.49 20.79 0.66
N ALA A 25 11.46 21.65 -0.36
CA ALA A 25 10.93 21.32 -1.68
C ALA A 25 11.72 20.17 -2.32
N ALA A 26 13.04 20.17 -2.23
CA ALA A 26 13.90 19.08 -2.69
C ALA A 26 13.55 17.76 -1.99
N SER A 27 13.34 17.78 -0.66
CA SER A 27 12.95 16.60 0.11
C SER A 27 11.59 16.06 -0.29
N ALA A 28 10.62 16.95 -0.53
CA ALA A 28 9.29 16.57 -1.01
C ALA A 28 9.37 15.95 -2.41
N VAL A 29 10.18 16.52 -3.31
CA VAL A 29 10.43 15.97 -4.65
C VAL A 29 11.12 14.61 -4.56
N THR A 30 12.15 14.46 -3.73
CA THR A 30 12.83 13.18 -3.52
C THR A 30 11.90 12.13 -2.96
N LEU A 31 11.03 12.49 -2.00
CA LEU A 31 9.99 11.58 -1.49
C LEU A 31 9.01 11.17 -2.59
N ALA A 32 8.51 12.12 -3.39
CA ALA A 32 7.60 11.85 -4.50
C ALA A 32 8.25 10.92 -5.55
N LEU A 33 9.53 11.16 -5.89
CA LEU A 33 10.32 10.32 -6.78
C LEU A 33 10.52 8.92 -6.20
N ALA A 34 10.88 8.80 -4.91
CA ALA A 34 11.05 7.50 -4.25
C ALA A 34 9.74 6.69 -4.26
N VAL A 35 8.61 7.35 -3.98
CA VAL A 35 7.27 6.73 -4.08
C VAL A 35 6.96 6.31 -5.51
N PHE A 36 7.23 7.18 -6.49
CA PHE A 36 7.00 6.89 -7.91
C PHE A 36 7.84 5.70 -8.40
N VAL A 37 9.15 5.71 -8.12
CA VAL A 37 10.07 4.63 -8.50
C VAL A 37 9.66 3.31 -7.84
N THR A 38 9.36 3.34 -6.54
CA THR A 38 8.88 2.14 -5.83
C THR A 38 7.57 1.63 -6.43
N ALA A 39 6.62 2.52 -6.74
CA ALA A 39 5.37 2.15 -7.36
C ALA A 39 5.56 1.57 -8.77
N ALA A 40 6.45 2.15 -9.57
CA ALA A 40 6.79 1.65 -10.91
C ALA A 40 7.41 0.25 -10.83
N ILE A 41 8.35 0.03 -9.91
CA ILE A 41 8.99 -1.29 -9.71
C ILE A 41 7.94 -2.33 -9.29
N VAL A 42 7.12 -2.02 -8.28
CA VAL A 42 6.11 -2.96 -7.74
C VAL A 42 5.03 -3.29 -8.78
N ARG A 43 4.64 -2.34 -9.63
CA ARG A 43 3.63 -2.55 -10.70
C ARG A 43 4.20 -3.25 -11.95
N SER A 44 5.52 -3.27 -12.11
CA SER A 44 6.16 -3.90 -13.26
C SER A 44 6.14 -5.43 -13.22
N LYS A 45 6.58 -6.08 -14.31
CA LYS A 45 6.81 -7.53 -14.35
C LYS A 45 7.81 -7.98 -13.27
N TYR A 46 8.79 -7.14 -12.96
CA TYR A 46 9.78 -7.40 -11.92
C TYR A 46 9.17 -7.40 -10.51
N GLY A 47 8.16 -6.57 -10.25
CA GLY A 47 7.39 -6.60 -9.01
C GLY A 47 6.71 -7.94 -8.74
N LYS A 48 6.23 -8.62 -9.79
CA LYS A 48 5.68 -9.98 -9.67
C LYS A 48 6.75 -11.01 -9.29
N LEU A 49 7.96 -10.86 -9.84
CA LEU A 49 9.10 -11.71 -9.49
C LEU A 49 9.52 -11.49 -8.03
N LEU A 50 9.55 -10.24 -7.55
CA LEU A 50 9.80 -9.92 -6.14
C LEU A 50 8.78 -10.60 -5.22
N MET A 51 7.49 -10.58 -5.56
CA MET A 51 6.45 -11.28 -4.80
C MET A 51 6.63 -12.80 -4.86
N ALA A 52 6.97 -13.37 -6.02
CA ALA A 52 7.21 -14.79 -6.15
C ALA A 52 8.40 -15.28 -5.32
N VAL A 53 9.51 -14.52 -5.30
CA VAL A 53 10.69 -14.82 -4.46
C VAL A 53 10.35 -14.71 -2.97
N ARG A 54 9.52 -13.73 -2.58
CA ARG A 54 9.03 -13.57 -1.20
C ARG A 54 8.20 -14.78 -0.74
N ASP A 55 7.32 -15.28 -1.60
CA ASP A 55 6.36 -16.33 -1.22
C ASP A 55 6.99 -17.73 -1.25
N ALA A 56 7.82 -18.04 -2.26
CA ALA A 56 8.47 -19.33 -2.38
C ALA A 56 9.80 -19.25 -3.16
N GLU A 57 10.86 -18.85 -2.46
CA GLU A 57 12.21 -18.74 -3.03
C GLU A 57 12.68 -20.03 -3.73
N SER A 58 12.54 -21.20 -3.08
CA SER A 58 12.92 -22.47 -3.67
C SER A 58 12.17 -22.75 -4.98
N ARG A 59 10.89 -22.38 -5.06
CA ARG A 59 10.08 -22.55 -6.28
C ARG A 59 10.55 -21.63 -7.40
N THR A 60 10.91 -20.39 -7.09
CA THR A 60 11.46 -19.46 -8.10
C THR A 60 12.79 -19.93 -8.66
N ARG A 61 13.62 -20.59 -7.84
CA ARG A 61 14.88 -21.19 -8.31
C ARG A 61 14.66 -22.34 -9.28
N PHE A 62 13.65 -23.18 -9.05
CA PHE A 62 13.29 -24.25 -10.01
C PHE A 62 12.78 -23.72 -11.35
N LEU A 63 12.24 -22.50 -11.38
CA LEU A 63 11.82 -21.82 -12.61
C LEU A 63 13.00 -21.15 -13.37
N GLY A 64 14.24 -21.34 -12.90
CA GLY A 64 15.44 -20.80 -13.53
C GLY A 64 15.83 -19.38 -13.08
N TRP A 65 15.13 -18.80 -12.10
CA TRP A 65 15.44 -17.47 -11.58
C TRP A 65 16.37 -17.54 -10.37
N ARG A 66 17.40 -16.69 -10.36
CA ARG A 66 18.32 -16.53 -9.22
C ARG A 66 17.70 -15.55 -8.21
N ALA A 67 17.29 -16.06 -7.06
CA ALA A 67 16.66 -15.25 -6.01
C ALA A 67 17.61 -14.22 -5.41
N GLU A 68 18.91 -14.48 -5.46
CA GLU A 68 19.98 -13.61 -5.01
C GLU A 68 19.99 -12.30 -5.79
N ASP A 69 19.91 -12.38 -7.12
CA ASP A 69 19.91 -11.21 -8.00
C ASP A 69 18.66 -10.33 -7.74
N VAL A 70 17.53 -10.96 -7.42
CA VAL A 70 16.28 -10.25 -7.11
C VAL A 70 16.36 -9.50 -5.79
N LYS A 71 16.93 -10.14 -4.75
CA LYS A 71 17.14 -9.51 -3.44
C LYS A 71 18.20 -8.42 -3.50
N LEU A 72 19.29 -8.65 -4.24
CA LEU A 72 20.37 -7.69 -4.42
C LEU A 72 19.86 -6.42 -5.08
N PHE A 73 19.06 -6.54 -6.15
CA PHE A 73 18.45 -5.36 -6.78
C PHE A 73 17.58 -4.58 -5.80
N ALA A 74 16.68 -5.25 -5.06
CA ALA A 74 15.81 -4.59 -4.09
C ALA A 74 16.63 -3.88 -2.99
N PHE A 75 17.69 -4.54 -2.50
CA PHE A 75 18.61 -3.97 -1.53
C PHE A 75 19.32 -2.72 -2.10
N THR A 76 19.90 -2.80 -3.29
CA THR A 76 20.61 -1.69 -3.93
C THR A 76 19.70 -0.49 -4.15
N VAL A 77 18.48 -0.69 -4.65
CA VAL A 77 17.50 0.39 -4.84
C VAL A 77 17.16 1.03 -3.49
N SER A 78 16.96 0.24 -2.44
CA SER A 78 16.70 0.77 -1.10
C SER A 78 17.88 1.57 -0.53
N ALA A 79 19.11 1.11 -0.75
CA ALA A 79 20.33 1.78 -0.31
C ALA A 79 20.53 3.13 -1.01
N ILE A 80 20.25 3.20 -2.31
CA ILE A 80 20.29 4.47 -3.08
C ILE A 80 19.27 5.46 -2.51
N MET A 81 18.03 5.02 -2.26
CA MET A 81 16.99 5.89 -1.70
C MET A 81 17.35 6.36 -0.28
N ALA A 82 17.87 5.47 0.57
CA ALA A 82 18.31 5.81 1.92
C ALA A 82 19.50 6.82 1.91
N GLY A 83 20.45 6.62 1.00
CA GLY A 83 21.58 7.53 0.80
C GLY A 83 21.14 8.93 0.36
N LEU A 84 20.22 9.02 -0.61
CA LEU A 84 19.65 10.29 -1.04
C LEU A 84 18.89 10.98 0.08
N ALA A 85 18.06 10.25 0.83
CA ALA A 85 17.33 10.79 1.97
C ALA A 85 18.28 11.38 3.03
N ARG A 86 19.36 10.65 3.36
CA ARG A 86 20.34 11.13 4.34
C ARG A 86 21.15 12.32 3.83
N ALA A 87 21.50 12.34 2.55
CA ALA A 87 22.22 13.46 1.92
C ALA A 87 21.42 14.77 1.98
N LEU A 88 20.09 14.71 1.84
CA LEU A 88 19.21 15.88 1.98
C LEU A 88 18.99 16.27 3.45
N TYR A 89 19.02 15.31 4.37
CA TYR A 89 18.78 15.54 5.80
C TYR A 89 19.93 16.30 6.48
N VAL A 90 21.19 15.95 6.20
CA VAL A 90 22.36 16.55 6.87
C VAL A 90 22.40 18.09 6.74
N PRO A 91 22.21 18.67 5.53
CA PRO A 91 22.00 20.11 5.34
C PRO A 91 20.93 20.76 6.21
N GLN A 92 19.81 20.07 6.44
CA GLN A 92 18.65 20.64 7.12
C GLN A 92 18.86 20.73 8.63
N VAL A 93 19.55 19.74 9.20
CA VAL A 93 19.91 19.73 10.62
C VAL A 93 21.10 20.65 10.89
N GLY A 94 21.96 20.88 9.90
CA GLY A 94 23.07 21.84 9.96
C GLY A 94 24.23 21.42 10.86
N ILE A 95 24.09 20.33 11.60
CA ILE A 95 25.12 19.74 12.46
C ILE A 95 25.17 18.22 12.24
N ILE A 96 26.37 17.66 12.29
CA ILE A 96 26.57 16.21 12.30
C ILE A 96 26.89 15.80 13.75
N ASN A 97 25.98 15.05 14.37
CA ASN A 97 26.17 14.50 15.71
C ASN A 97 26.44 12.98 15.58
N PRO A 98 27.46 12.41 16.26
CA PRO A 98 27.66 10.95 16.30
C PRO A 98 26.44 10.17 16.77
N GLY A 99 25.57 10.78 17.60
CA GLY A 99 24.29 10.17 18.02
C GLY A 99 23.34 9.82 16.87
N GLU A 100 23.51 10.43 15.69
CA GLU A 100 22.74 10.11 14.50
C GLU A 100 23.02 8.70 13.96
N PHE A 101 24.19 8.14 14.28
CA PHE A 101 24.60 6.78 13.89
C PHE A 101 24.22 5.72 14.94
N GLU A 102 23.49 6.10 15.99
CA GLU A 102 23.03 5.15 16.99
C GLU A 102 22.01 4.14 16.40
N PRO A 103 22.02 2.88 16.88
CA PRO A 103 21.06 1.86 16.44
C PRO A 103 19.59 2.25 16.66
N SER A 104 19.32 3.12 17.64
CA SER A 104 17.99 3.64 17.98
C SER A 104 17.28 4.26 16.77
N ASN A 105 17.99 5.07 15.97
CA ASN A 105 17.44 5.73 14.79
C ASN A 105 17.02 4.74 13.71
N SER A 106 17.79 3.66 13.51
CA SER A 106 17.44 2.61 12.53
C SER A 106 16.21 1.81 12.96
N ILE A 107 16.06 1.55 14.26
CA ILE A 107 14.87 0.88 14.81
C ILE A 107 13.63 1.75 14.61
N GLU A 108 13.75 3.06 14.81
CA GLU A 108 12.66 4.01 14.63
C GLU A 108 12.10 3.99 13.18
N VAL A 109 12.96 3.90 12.16
CA VAL A 109 12.54 3.75 10.75
C VAL A 109 11.75 2.46 10.50
N VAL A 110 12.15 1.36 11.13
CA VAL A 110 11.41 0.08 11.06
C VAL A 110 10.03 0.23 11.69
N ILE A 111 9.93 0.99 12.79
CA ILE A 111 8.67 1.23 13.50
C ILE A 111 7.73 2.09 12.67
N TRP A 112 8.23 3.15 12.01
CA TRP A 112 7.43 3.94 11.07
C TRP A 112 6.77 3.04 10.01
N THR A 113 7.54 2.09 9.47
CA THR A 113 7.04 1.11 8.49
C THR A 113 6.04 0.13 9.10
N ALA A 114 6.29 -0.36 10.32
CA ALA A 114 5.39 -1.29 11.00
C ALA A 114 4.04 -0.65 11.36
N VAL A 115 4.07 0.53 11.97
CA VAL A 115 2.90 1.35 12.36
C VAL A 115 2.07 1.70 11.13
N GLY A 116 2.72 2.23 10.11
CA GLY A 116 2.08 2.61 8.86
C GLY A 116 1.50 1.42 8.08
N GLY A 117 2.25 0.32 8.03
CA GLY A 117 1.90 -0.92 7.35
C GLY A 117 2.85 -1.25 6.20
N ARG A 118 3.64 -2.31 6.37
CA ARG A 118 4.65 -2.81 5.41
C ARG A 118 4.11 -3.33 4.07
N GLY A 119 2.80 -3.48 3.94
CA GLY A 119 2.13 -3.99 2.73
C GLY A 119 1.75 -2.90 1.71
N THR A 120 2.00 -1.63 2.02
CA THR A 120 1.59 -0.50 1.18
C THR A 120 2.74 0.50 1.03
N ILE A 121 2.75 1.23 -0.09
CA ILE A 121 3.77 2.28 -0.34
C ILE A 121 3.52 3.51 0.53
N VAL A 122 2.25 3.82 0.81
CA VAL A 122 1.84 5.00 1.59
C VAL A 122 1.95 4.76 3.10
N GLY A 123 1.87 3.49 3.55
CA GLY A 123 1.98 3.10 4.96
C GLY A 123 3.15 3.75 5.68
N PRO A 124 4.41 3.52 5.26
CA PRO A 124 5.59 4.09 5.92
C PRO A 124 5.55 5.62 6.06
N ILE A 125 4.95 6.34 5.11
CA ILE A 125 4.80 7.80 5.16
C ILE A 125 3.87 8.20 6.31
N ILE A 126 2.70 7.55 6.40
CA ILE A 126 1.72 7.79 7.47
C ILE A 126 2.32 7.42 8.82
N GLY A 127 2.99 6.27 8.91
CA GLY A 127 3.64 5.84 10.14
C GLY A 127 4.76 6.77 10.58
N ALA A 128 5.58 7.29 9.65
CA ALA A 128 6.61 8.27 9.95
C ALA A 128 6.01 9.57 10.51
N LEU A 129 4.94 10.08 9.90
CA LEU A 129 4.25 11.29 10.39
C LEU A 129 3.64 11.09 11.79
N LEU A 130 2.94 9.97 12.01
CA LEU A 130 2.30 9.68 13.29
C LEU A 130 3.31 9.48 14.41
N VAL A 131 4.35 8.68 14.16
CA VAL A 131 5.38 8.39 15.17
C VAL A 131 6.20 9.63 15.46
N ASN A 132 6.58 10.44 14.46
CA ASN A 132 7.29 11.70 14.71
C ASN A 132 6.43 12.74 15.42
N ALA A 133 5.12 12.83 15.12
CA ALA A 133 4.22 13.70 15.86
C ALA A 133 4.12 13.26 17.34
N GLY A 134 4.00 11.94 17.57
CA GLY A 134 4.05 11.36 18.91
C GLY A 134 5.37 11.65 19.62
N LYS A 135 6.50 11.51 18.91
CA LYS A 135 7.85 11.81 19.41
C LYS A 135 7.92 13.24 19.90
N SER A 136 7.58 14.21 19.05
CA SER A 136 7.61 15.64 19.38
C SER A 136 6.79 15.97 20.63
N TRP A 137 5.65 15.31 20.84
CA TRP A 137 4.84 15.49 22.03
C TRP A 137 5.48 14.84 23.28
N PHE A 138 5.91 13.57 23.18
CA PHE A 138 6.45 12.80 24.29
C PHE A 138 7.81 13.32 24.78
N THR A 139 8.68 13.74 23.86
CA THR A 139 9.99 14.31 24.20
C THR A 139 9.86 15.65 24.93
N GLY A 140 8.70 16.31 24.87
CA GLY A 140 8.42 17.51 25.66
C GLY A 140 8.09 17.25 27.13
N VAL A 141 7.69 16.03 27.49
CA VAL A 141 7.22 15.68 28.85
C VAL A 141 8.17 14.70 29.54
N LEU A 142 8.61 13.64 28.85
CA LEU A 142 9.43 12.55 29.41
C LEU A 142 10.40 11.98 28.35
N PRO A 143 11.56 12.60 28.12
CA PRO A 143 12.52 12.18 27.09
C PRO A 143 13.05 10.76 27.29
N GLU A 144 13.33 10.39 28.54
CA GLU A 144 13.99 9.12 28.91
C GLU A 144 13.09 7.90 28.68
N PHE A 145 11.76 8.09 28.75
CA PHE A 145 10.78 7.02 28.56
C PHE A 145 10.39 6.80 27.10
N TRP A 146 10.83 7.67 26.17
CA TRP A 146 10.46 7.56 24.76
C TRP A 146 10.90 6.22 24.15
N LEU A 147 12.11 5.75 24.42
CA LEU A 147 12.60 4.48 23.89
C LEU A 147 11.77 3.29 24.39
N PHE A 148 11.34 3.29 25.65
CA PHE A 148 10.44 2.28 26.19
C PHE A 148 9.05 2.36 25.56
N ALA A 149 8.50 3.56 25.40
CA ALA A 149 7.22 3.79 24.73
C ALA A 149 7.26 3.36 23.26
N LEU A 150 8.35 3.64 22.56
CA LEU A 150 8.58 3.31 21.16
C LEU A 150 8.75 1.80 20.95
N GLY A 151 9.49 1.12 21.84
CA GLY A 151 9.56 -0.35 21.87
C GLY A 151 8.20 -1.00 22.19
N GLY A 152 7.47 -0.47 23.18
CA GLY A 152 6.11 -0.92 23.50
C GLY A 152 5.12 -0.72 22.35
N LEU A 153 5.20 0.43 21.67
CA LEU A 153 4.40 0.73 20.48
C LEU A 153 4.69 -0.27 19.36
N PHE A 154 5.97 -0.61 19.13
CA PHE A 154 6.35 -1.60 18.12
C PHE A 154 5.72 -2.97 18.41
N VAL A 155 5.83 -3.45 19.66
CA VAL A 155 5.24 -4.74 20.07
C VAL A 155 3.71 -4.69 19.94
N ALA A 156 3.07 -3.62 20.41
CA ALA A 156 1.62 -3.46 20.31
C ALA A 156 1.14 -3.47 18.85
N VAL A 157 1.78 -2.70 17.97
CA VAL A 157 1.41 -2.67 16.56
C VAL A 157 1.67 -4.01 15.87
N THR A 158 2.79 -4.67 16.13
CA THR A 158 3.09 -5.96 15.48
C THR A 158 2.14 -7.08 15.93
N LEU A 159 1.71 -7.08 17.20
CA LEU A 159 0.77 -8.07 17.73
C LEU A 159 -0.69 -7.78 17.34
N PHE A 160 -1.15 -6.53 17.51
CA PHE A 160 -2.55 -6.18 17.35
C PHE A 160 -2.91 -5.65 15.95
N LEU A 161 -1.93 -5.09 15.22
CA LEU A 161 -2.10 -4.51 13.87
C LEU A 161 -1.06 -5.06 12.87
N PRO A 162 -1.05 -6.36 12.55
CA PRO A 162 -0.02 -6.98 11.70
C PRO A 162 0.03 -6.44 10.26
N LYS A 163 -1.03 -5.77 9.80
CA LYS A 163 -1.06 -5.08 8.49
C LYS A 163 -0.82 -3.56 8.60
N GLY A 164 -0.56 -3.05 9.80
CA GLY A 164 -0.47 -1.63 10.13
C GLY A 164 -1.79 -0.88 9.97
N ILE A 165 -1.73 0.44 10.18
CA ILE A 165 -2.89 1.34 10.14
C ILE A 165 -3.55 1.34 8.75
N VAL A 166 -2.74 1.43 7.68
CA VAL A 166 -3.27 1.47 6.31
C VAL A 166 -3.94 0.15 5.91
N GLY A 167 -3.35 -0.98 6.30
CA GLY A 167 -3.94 -2.29 6.00
C GLY A 167 -5.26 -2.55 6.74
N MET A 168 -5.42 -1.98 7.95
CA MET A 168 -6.70 -2.01 8.68
C MET A 168 -7.76 -1.17 7.96
N TRP A 169 -7.40 0.04 7.52
CA TRP A 169 -8.28 0.95 6.79
C TRP A 169 -8.78 0.35 5.47
N ASP A 170 -7.91 -0.26 4.68
CA ASP A 170 -8.27 -0.92 3.42
C ASP A 170 -9.19 -2.13 3.67
N SER A 171 -8.92 -2.92 4.71
CA SER A 171 -9.77 -4.05 5.09
C SER A 171 -11.18 -3.61 5.51
N TRP A 172 -11.27 -2.48 6.22
CA TRP A 172 -12.54 -1.90 6.65
C TRP A 172 -13.33 -1.31 5.48
N ARG A 173 -12.67 -0.59 4.56
CA ARG A 173 -13.28 -0.10 3.32
C ARG A 173 -13.72 -1.21 2.38
N GLY A 174 -12.94 -2.28 2.26
CA GLY A 174 -13.31 -3.46 1.47
C GLY A 174 -14.58 -4.13 2.00
N LYS A 175 -14.69 -4.30 3.33
CA LYS A 175 -15.91 -4.81 3.98
C LYS A 175 -17.09 -3.86 3.79
N ALA A 176 -16.92 -2.55 3.96
CA ALA A 176 -17.98 -1.57 3.76
C ALA A 176 -18.48 -1.52 2.30
N LYS A 177 -17.58 -1.65 1.32
CA LYS A 177 -17.94 -1.69 -0.10
C LYS A 177 -18.63 -3.00 -0.48
N ALA A 178 -18.19 -4.13 0.10
CA ALA A 178 -18.86 -5.42 -0.08
C ALA A 178 -20.28 -5.42 0.52
N LEU A 179 -20.48 -4.82 1.69
CA LEU A 179 -21.80 -4.65 2.31
C LEU A 179 -22.71 -3.73 1.50
N ARG A 180 -22.19 -2.62 0.95
CA ARG A 180 -22.94 -1.74 0.03
C ARG A 180 -23.27 -2.42 -1.30
N ALA A 181 -22.36 -3.21 -1.85
CA ALA A 181 -22.63 -3.97 -3.08
C ALA A 181 -23.68 -5.06 -2.83
N ALA A 182 -23.64 -5.72 -1.66
CA ALA A 182 -24.65 -6.68 -1.24
C ALA A 182 -26.02 -6.02 -0.99
N SER A 183 -26.07 -4.83 -0.39
CA SER A 183 -27.34 -4.11 -0.19
C SER A 183 -27.94 -3.63 -1.52
N LEU A 184 -27.13 -3.11 -2.44
CA LEU A 184 -27.58 -2.72 -3.78
C LEU A 184 -28.03 -3.92 -4.62
N ALA A 185 -27.36 -5.07 -4.48
CA ALA A 185 -27.80 -6.31 -5.14
C ALA A 185 -29.09 -6.86 -4.53
N ALA A 186 -29.31 -6.70 -3.22
CA ALA A 186 -30.56 -7.07 -2.56
C ALA A 186 -31.72 -6.14 -2.95
N GLU A 187 -31.48 -4.83 -3.09
CA GLU A 187 -32.46 -3.86 -3.59
C GLU A 187 -32.81 -4.13 -5.07
N ALA A 188 -31.81 -4.41 -5.91
CA ALA A 188 -32.02 -4.77 -7.31
C ALA A 188 -32.73 -6.13 -7.50
N GLY A 189 -32.56 -7.06 -6.56
CA GLY A 189 -33.30 -8.33 -6.52
C GLY A 189 -34.72 -8.21 -5.95
N ALA A 190 -35.00 -7.19 -5.13
CA ALA A 190 -36.33 -6.92 -4.58
C ALA A 190 -37.24 -6.16 -5.56
N ASP A 191 -36.67 -5.33 -6.44
CA ASP A 191 -37.40 -4.64 -7.52
C ASP A 191 -37.64 -5.51 -8.77
N ALA A 192 -37.05 -6.72 -8.81
CA ALA A 192 -37.41 -7.75 -9.77
C ALA A 192 -38.76 -8.37 -9.38
N GLN A 193 -39.83 -7.59 -9.54
CA GLN A 193 -41.20 -8.05 -9.43
C GLN A 193 -41.36 -9.31 -10.30
N GLU A 194 -41.65 -10.44 -9.65
CA GLU A 194 -41.83 -11.74 -10.30
C GLU A 194 -42.69 -11.56 -11.55
N PRO A 195 -42.23 -11.99 -12.74
CA PRO A 195 -43.02 -11.83 -13.94
C PRO A 195 -44.29 -12.64 -13.74
N ARG A 196 -45.43 -11.94 -13.60
CA ARG A 196 -46.76 -12.58 -13.52
C ARG A 196 -46.82 -13.59 -14.65
N PRO A 197 -47.09 -14.87 -14.38
CA PRO A 197 -47.14 -15.88 -15.42
C PRO A 197 -48.15 -15.40 -16.46
N LYS A 198 -47.67 -15.11 -17.67
CA LYS A 198 -48.56 -14.82 -18.80
C LYS A 198 -49.36 -16.08 -19.03
N ILE A 199 -50.61 -16.08 -18.57
CA ILE A 199 -51.59 -17.11 -18.92
C ILE A 199 -51.78 -17.00 -20.43
N VAL A 200 -51.00 -17.77 -21.18
CA VAL A 200 -51.23 -17.97 -22.61
C VAL A 200 -52.50 -18.77 -22.69
N ARG A 201 -53.64 -18.08 -22.82
CA ARG A 201 -54.89 -18.74 -23.21
C ARG A 201 -54.65 -19.31 -24.60
N SER A 202 -54.38 -20.61 -24.66
CA SER A 202 -54.46 -21.38 -25.89
C SER A 202 -55.82 -21.08 -26.51
N ALA A 203 -55.80 -20.44 -27.68
CA ALA A 203 -57.01 -20.23 -28.45
C ALA A 203 -57.59 -21.62 -28.74
N ALA A 204 -58.83 -21.84 -28.30
CA ALA A 204 -59.54 -23.09 -28.51
C ALA A 204 -59.48 -23.44 -30.02
N ARG A 205 -58.96 -24.63 -30.31
CA ARG A 205 -58.91 -25.17 -31.68
C ARG A 205 -60.35 -25.29 -32.16
N THR A 206 -60.72 -24.47 -33.14
CA THR A 206 -62.05 -24.51 -33.75
C THR A 206 -62.31 -25.91 -34.32
N PRO A 207 -63.38 -26.62 -33.93
CA PRO A 207 -63.69 -27.92 -34.52
C PRO A 207 -64.15 -27.69 -35.95
N GLY A 208 -63.38 -28.12 -36.94
CA GLY A 208 -63.81 -28.08 -38.35
C GLY A 208 -62.73 -27.88 -39.41
N ALA A 209 -61.49 -27.55 -39.03
CA ALA A 209 -60.40 -27.39 -40.01
C ALA A 209 -59.67 -28.73 -40.25
N TRP A 210 -60.31 -29.64 -40.99
CA TRP A 210 -59.62 -30.76 -41.64
C TRP A 210 -59.40 -30.36 -43.11
N SER A 211 -58.15 -30.09 -43.47
CA SER A 211 -57.73 -29.91 -44.86
C SER A 211 -57.49 -31.30 -45.47
N ALA A 212 -58.04 -31.56 -46.65
CA ALA A 212 -57.94 -32.84 -47.37
C ALA A 212 -56.53 -33.16 -47.92
N SER A 213 -55.47 -32.67 -47.27
CA SER A 213 -54.08 -32.75 -47.72
C SER A 213 -53.14 -33.38 -46.68
N ASP A 214 -53.65 -33.86 -45.55
CA ASP A 214 -52.82 -34.57 -44.58
C ASP A 214 -52.51 -35.97 -45.11
N PRO A 215 -51.22 -36.36 -45.26
CA PRO A 215 -50.85 -37.67 -45.76
C PRO A 215 -51.31 -38.76 -44.78
N GLU A 216 -52.03 -39.75 -45.32
CA GLU A 216 -52.53 -40.90 -44.57
C GLU A 216 -51.33 -41.68 -43.98
N PRO A 217 -51.27 -41.89 -42.65
CA PRO A 217 -50.17 -42.61 -42.04
C PRO A 217 -50.24 -44.09 -42.43
N GLN A 218 -49.21 -44.57 -43.15
CA GLN A 218 -49.07 -45.98 -43.47
C GLN A 218 -48.87 -46.81 -42.19
N PRO A 219 -49.56 -47.96 -42.05
CA PRO A 219 -49.34 -48.84 -40.91
C PRO A 219 -47.96 -49.49 -41.02
N ALA A 220 -47.20 -49.43 -39.93
CA ALA A 220 -45.99 -50.21 -39.77
C ALA A 220 -46.37 -51.69 -39.62
N GLU A 221 -45.69 -52.55 -40.39
CA GLU A 221 -45.71 -54.01 -40.23
C GLU A 221 -45.17 -54.45 -38.86
#